data_AF-A0A059WNC8-F1
#
_entry.id   AF-A0A059WNC8-F1
#
_cell.length_a   1.000
_cell.length_b   1.000
_cell.length_c   1.000
_cell.angle_alpha   90.00
_cell.angle_beta   90.00
_cell.angle_gamma   90.00
#
_symmetry.space_group_name_H-M   'P 1'
#
loop_
_entity.id
_entity.type
_entity.pdbx_description
1 polymer ?
#
loop_
_entity_poly.entity_id
_entity_poly.type
_entity_poly.pdbx_seq_one_letter_code
_entity_poly.pdbx_strand_id
1 'polypeptide(L)'
;MVEQIKSNPDSRRLIVSAWNVGELDRMALMPCHLLFQFYVAGGKLSCQLYQRSADIFLGLPFNIASYSLLTMMMAQICGLKPGDFIHTLGDAHLYSNHLEQACLQLAREPRRLPQMRINPSVKSIF
;
A
#
# COMPACT_ATOMS: atom_id res chain seq x y z
N MET A 1 -6.64 -12.42 8.03
CA MET A 1 -5.40 -12.11 7.28
C MET A 1 -4.14 -12.51 8.04
N VAL A 2 -3.84 -11.89 9.19
CA VAL A 2 -2.63 -12.21 10.00
C VAL A 2 -2.51 -13.71 10.28
N GLU A 3 -3.59 -14.35 10.69
CA GLU A 3 -3.62 -15.80 10.94
C GLU A 3 -3.25 -16.60 9.70
N GLN A 4 -3.79 -16.26 8.53
CA GLN A 4 -3.49 -16.95 7.26
C GLN A 4 -2.02 -16.79 6.86
N ILE A 5 -1.44 -15.61 7.06
CA ILE A 5 0.00 -15.39 6.82
C ILE A 5 0.85 -16.30 7.73
N LYS A 6 0.43 -16.49 8.99
CA LYS A 6 1.17 -17.32 9.96
C LYS A 6 1.01 -18.82 9.73
N SER A 7 -0.20 -19.29 9.39
CA SER A 7 -0.51 -20.71 9.26
C SER A 7 -0.35 -21.26 7.84
N ASN A 8 -0.47 -20.42 6.82
CA ASN A 8 -0.38 -20.79 5.41
C ASN A 8 0.28 -19.67 4.57
N PRO A 9 1.57 -19.36 4.82
CA PRO A 9 2.26 -18.21 4.20
C PRO A 9 2.33 -18.28 2.67
N ASP A 10 2.38 -19.48 2.09
CA ASP A 10 2.47 -19.70 0.64
C ASP A 10 1.12 -19.56 -0.08
N SER A 11 0.06 -19.25 0.66
CA SER A 11 -1.27 -19.04 0.11
C SER A 11 -1.26 -17.93 -0.95
N ARG A 12 -1.74 -18.26 -2.15
CA ARG A 12 -1.96 -17.28 -3.23
C ARG A 12 -3.25 -16.47 -3.06
N ARG A 13 -3.91 -16.58 -1.91
CA ARG A 13 -5.23 -15.98 -1.61
C ARG A 13 -5.17 -15.00 -0.43
N LEU A 14 -3.99 -14.51 -0.07
CA LEU A 14 -3.79 -13.48 0.96
C LEU A 14 -4.21 -12.09 0.44
N ILE A 15 -5.49 -11.97 0.07
CA ILE A 15 -6.06 -10.82 -0.62
C ILE A 15 -7.04 -10.10 0.30
N VAL A 16 -7.03 -8.77 0.25
CA VAL A 16 -8.06 -7.90 0.81
C VAL A 16 -8.65 -7.08 -0.32
N SER A 17 -9.96 -7.18 -0.51
CA SER A 17 -10.72 -6.33 -1.43
C SER A 17 -11.57 -5.37 -0.64
N ALA A 18 -11.36 -4.07 -0.86
CA ALA A 18 -12.28 -3.02 -0.43
C ALA A 18 -13.39 -2.78 -1.48
N TRP A 19 -13.32 -3.45 -2.65
CA TRP A 19 -14.32 -3.35 -3.71
C TRP A 19 -15.46 -4.35 -3.49
N ASN A 20 -16.43 -3.98 -2.68
CA ASN A 20 -17.65 -4.76 -2.52
C ASN A 20 -18.71 -4.34 -3.54
N VAL A 21 -18.88 -5.13 -4.61
CA VAL A 21 -19.80 -4.83 -5.71
C VAL A 21 -21.24 -4.64 -5.22
N GLY A 22 -21.67 -5.42 -4.23
CA GLY A 22 -23.04 -5.36 -3.69
C GLY A 22 -23.31 -4.16 -2.78
N GLU A 23 -22.31 -3.33 -2.48
CA GLU A 23 -22.44 -2.17 -1.58
C GLU A 23 -21.96 -0.86 -2.22
N LEU A 24 -21.64 -0.85 -3.52
CA LEU A 24 -21.08 0.32 -4.20
C LEU A 24 -22.01 1.54 -4.13
N ASP A 25 -23.31 1.31 -4.23
CA ASP A 25 -24.37 2.32 -4.14
C ASP A 25 -24.49 2.96 -2.75
N ARG A 26 -23.98 2.28 -1.71
CA ARG A 26 -23.99 2.75 -0.32
C ARG A 26 -22.73 3.54 0.06
N MET A 27 -21.72 3.58 -0.80
CA MET A 27 -20.45 4.25 -0.53
C MET A 27 -20.52 5.71 -0.99
N ALA A 28 -20.15 6.66 -0.12
CA ALA A 28 -20.08 8.08 -0.49
C ALA A 28 -19.07 8.33 -1.62
N LEU A 29 -17.95 7.60 -1.58
CA LEU A 29 -16.96 7.53 -2.65
C LEU A 29 -16.35 6.13 -2.64
N MET A 30 -16.34 5.46 -3.80
CA MET A 30 -15.83 4.10 -3.88
C MET A 30 -14.31 4.10 -3.68
N PRO A 31 -13.72 3.10 -3.02
CA PRO A 31 -12.31 3.10 -2.68
C PRO A 31 -11.39 3.28 -3.89
N CYS A 32 -10.38 4.14 -3.77
CA CYS A 32 -9.35 4.30 -4.81
C CYS A 32 -8.34 3.16 -4.77
N HIS A 33 -7.83 2.81 -3.59
CA HIS A 33 -6.90 1.71 -3.32
C HIS A 33 -7.70 0.45 -2.93
N LEU A 34 -8.17 -0.30 -3.93
CA LEU A 34 -9.32 -1.19 -3.77
C LEU A 34 -8.96 -2.67 -3.57
N LEU A 35 -7.77 -3.11 -3.98
CA LEU A 35 -7.35 -4.50 -3.85
C LEU A 35 -5.88 -4.56 -3.48
N PHE A 36 -5.54 -5.27 -2.42
CA PHE A 36 -4.15 -5.57 -2.12
C PHE A 36 -3.94 -7.03 -1.74
N GLN A 37 -2.78 -7.55 -2.10
CA GLN A 37 -2.38 -8.92 -1.90
C GLN A 37 -1.04 -8.99 -1.20
N PHE A 38 -0.96 -9.77 -0.12
CA PHE A 38 0.31 -10.13 0.50
C PHE A 38 0.92 -11.36 -0.17
N TYR A 39 2.24 -11.42 -0.15
CA TYR A 39 3.01 -12.54 -0.67
C TYR A 39 4.20 -12.80 0.26
N VAL A 40 4.43 -14.07 0.62
CA VAL A 40 5.55 -14.47 1.47
C VAL A 40 6.53 -15.30 0.65
N ALA A 41 7.81 -14.93 0.66
CA ALA A 41 8.88 -15.72 0.07
C ALA A 41 10.21 -15.44 0.79
N GLY A 42 11.00 -16.49 1.04
CA GLY A 42 12.33 -16.34 1.66
C GLY A 42 12.29 -15.63 3.03
N GLY A 43 11.23 -15.82 3.82
CA GLY A 43 11.03 -15.17 5.11
C GLY A 43 10.73 -13.66 5.01
N LYS A 44 10.38 -13.16 3.83
CA LYS A 44 9.98 -11.77 3.59
C LYS A 44 8.51 -11.68 3.20
N LEU A 45 7.82 -10.63 3.67
CA LEU A 45 6.44 -10.32 3.32
C LEU A 45 6.40 -9.10 2.39
N SER A 46 5.96 -9.32 1.16
CA SER A 46 5.71 -8.30 0.14
C SER A 46 4.21 -7.98 0.07
N CYS A 47 3.87 -6.82 -0.47
CA CYS A 47 2.49 -6.37 -0.70
C CYS A 47 2.35 -5.78 -2.10
N GLN A 48 1.37 -6.25 -2.86
CA GLN A 48 0.95 -5.62 -4.11
C GLN A 48 -0.37 -4.90 -3.90
N LEU A 49 -0.47 -3.63 -4.29
CA LEU A 49 -1.69 -2.84 -4.29
C LEU A 49 -2.12 -2.54 -5.73
N TYR A 50 -3.42 -2.67 -6.00
CA TYR A 50 -4.07 -2.07 -7.16
C TYR A 50 -4.90 -0.84 -6.74
N GLN A 51 -4.54 0.32 -7.29
CA GLN A 51 -5.23 1.58 -7.11
C GLN A 51 -5.91 1.98 -8.43
N ARG A 52 -7.26 1.95 -8.49
CA ARG A 52 -8.01 2.24 -9.74
C ARG A 52 -7.85 3.66 -10.26
N SER A 53 -7.60 4.61 -9.36
CA SER A 53 -7.61 6.04 -9.61
C SER A 53 -6.59 6.69 -8.69
N ALA A 54 -5.57 7.28 -9.27
CA ALA A 54 -4.41 7.81 -8.58
C ALA A 54 -4.13 9.24 -9.02
N ASP A 55 -4.48 10.19 -8.15
CA ASP A 55 -3.92 11.53 -8.20
C ASP A 55 -2.42 11.42 -7.91
N ILE A 56 -1.60 11.59 -8.95
CA ILE A 56 -0.14 11.43 -8.89
C ILE A 56 0.49 12.45 -7.94
N PHE A 57 -0.12 13.63 -7.78
CA PHE A 57 0.48 14.74 -7.06
C PHE A 57 0.15 14.71 -5.57
N LEU A 58 -1.12 14.50 -5.21
CA LEU A 58 -1.54 14.52 -3.80
C LEU A 58 -1.70 13.12 -3.20
N GLY A 59 -2.45 12.25 -3.86
CA GLY A 59 -2.85 10.95 -3.30
C GLY A 59 -1.73 9.92 -3.32
N LEU A 60 -1.06 9.78 -4.46
CA LEU A 60 -0.08 8.72 -4.70
C LEU A 60 1.07 8.71 -3.67
N PRO A 61 1.69 9.84 -3.29
CA PRO A 61 2.73 9.85 -2.26
C PRO A 61 2.23 9.33 -0.91
N PHE A 62 0.99 9.68 -0.53
CA PHE A 62 0.37 9.20 0.70
C PHE A 62 0.09 7.69 0.63
N ASN A 63 -0.44 7.20 -0.49
CA ASN A 63 -0.73 5.78 -0.68
C ASN A 63 0.55 4.93 -0.63
N ILE A 64 1.66 5.40 -1.22
CA ILE A 64 2.96 4.72 -1.14
C ILE A 64 3.42 4.58 0.30
N ALA A 65 3.41 5.67 1.08
CA ALA A 65 3.83 5.65 2.47
C ALA A 65 2.92 4.75 3.32
N SER A 66 1.60 4.86 3.13
CA SER A 66 0.58 4.11 3.88
C SER A 66 0.76 2.60 3.71
N TYR A 67 0.83 2.09 2.48
CA TYR A 67 0.92 0.66 2.23
C TYR A 67 2.32 0.10 2.49
N SER A 68 3.38 0.90 2.32
CA SER A 68 4.73 0.52 2.78
C SER A 68 4.75 0.31 4.30
N LEU A 69 4.17 1.23 5.07
CA LEU A 69 4.08 1.10 6.52
C LEU A 69 3.20 -0.09 6.93
N LEU A 70 2.03 -0.28 6.29
CA LEU A 70 1.18 -1.44 6.54
C LEU A 70 1.93 -2.76 6.29
N THR A 71 2.70 -2.84 5.20
CA THR A 71 3.53 -4.01 4.86
C THR A 71 4.57 -4.27 5.96
N MET A 72 5.24 -3.24 6.45
CA MET A 72 6.20 -3.35 7.55
C MET A 72 5.54 -3.79 8.86
N MET A 73 4.37 -3.23 9.20
CA MET A 73 3.61 -3.60 10.40
C MET A 73 3.15 -5.07 10.34
N MET A 74 2.62 -5.49 9.19
CA MET A 74 2.19 -6.87 8.96
C MET A 74 3.36 -7.85 9.02
N ALA A 75 4.50 -7.51 8.41
CA ALA A 75 5.72 -8.29 8.51
C ALA A 75 6.16 -8.47 9.98
N GLN A 76 6.21 -7.38 10.76
CA GLN A 76 6.62 -7.41 12.17
C GLN A 76 5.76 -8.36 13.01
N ILE A 77 4.43 -8.21 12.98
CA ILE A 77 3.52 -9.02 13.82
C ILE A 77 3.44 -10.48 13.36
N CYS A 78 3.87 -10.77 12.12
CA CYS A 78 3.97 -12.12 11.57
C CYS A 78 5.37 -12.74 11.73
N GLY A 79 6.34 -12.03 12.33
CA GLY A 79 7.71 -12.54 12.49
C GLY A 79 8.49 -12.64 11.16
N LEU A 80 8.11 -11.85 10.15
CA LEU A 80 8.72 -11.81 8.83
C LEU A 80 9.53 -10.52 8.65
N LYS A 81 10.45 -10.52 7.68
CA LYS A 81 11.13 -9.29 7.24
C LYS A 81 10.26 -8.55 6.22
N PRO A 82 10.29 -7.21 6.15
CA PRO A 82 9.68 -6.49 5.05
C PRO A 82 10.30 -6.91 3.71
N GLY A 83 9.46 -7.21 2.73
CA GLY A 83 9.80 -7.41 1.33
C GLY A 83 9.52 -6.16 0.51
N ASP A 84 9.00 -6.36 -0.70
CA ASP A 84 8.71 -5.28 -1.64
C ASP A 84 7.27 -4.78 -1.49
N PHE A 85 7.09 -3.48 -1.70
CA PHE A 85 5.78 -2.90 -1.96
C PHE A 85 5.66 -2.61 -3.46
N ILE A 86 4.71 -3.26 -4.12
CA ILE A 86 4.43 -3.12 -5.56
C ILE A 86 3.13 -2.34 -5.72
N HIS A 87 3.21 -1.18 -6.36
CA HIS A 87 2.05 -0.30 -6.55
C HIS A 87 1.62 -0.28 -8.02
N THR A 88 0.49 -0.93 -8.30
CA THR A 88 -0.15 -0.97 -9.62
C THR A 88 -1.22 0.11 -9.69
N LEU A 89 -1.14 0.96 -10.72
CA LEU A 89 -2.10 2.06 -10.94
C LEU A 89 -3.01 1.71 -12.12
N GLY A 90 -4.29 2.00 -11.99
CA GLY A 90 -5.26 2.02 -13.09
C GLY A 90 -5.15 3.35 -13.84
N ASP A 91 -6.08 4.28 -13.55
CA ASP A 91 -6.00 5.65 -14.03
C ASP A 91 -5.04 6.46 -13.16
N ALA A 92 -3.87 6.81 -13.71
CA ALA A 92 -2.92 7.72 -13.08
C ALA A 92 -3.02 9.09 -13.75
N HIS A 93 -3.40 10.12 -12.99
CA HIS A 93 -3.70 11.44 -13.53
C HIS A 93 -3.12 12.56 -12.67
N LEU A 94 -3.02 13.74 -13.31
CA LEU A 94 -2.63 14.99 -12.70
C LEU A 94 -3.71 16.03 -13.00
N TYR A 95 -4.28 16.65 -11.97
CA TYR A 95 -5.21 17.75 -12.16
C TYR A 95 -4.51 18.97 -12.79
N SER A 96 -5.20 19.67 -13.70
CA SER A 96 -4.60 20.79 -14.46
C SER A 96 -4.14 21.94 -13.58
N ASN A 97 -4.80 22.16 -12.44
CA ASN A 97 -4.41 23.15 -11.43
C ASN A 97 -3.18 22.76 -10.59
N HIS A 98 -2.61 21.56 -10.80
CA HIS A 98 -1.38 21.08 -10.17
C HIS A 98 -0.15 21.12 -11.10
N LEU A 99 -0.30 21.57 -12.36
CA LEU A 99 0.78 21.53 -13.36
C LEU A 99 2.01 22.34 -12.94
N GLU A 100 1.82 23.57 -12.46
CA GLU A 100 2.93 24.44 -12.05
C GLU A 100 3.71 23.83 -10.88
N GLN A 101 2.99 23.28 -9.90
CA GLN A 101 3.56 22.68 -8.70
C GLN A 101 4.27 21.36 -9.04
N ALA A 102 3.73 20.56 -9.97
CA ALA A 102 4.38 19.36 -10.47
C ALA A 102 5.70 19.70 -11.20
N CYS A 103 5.70 20.70 -12.08
CA CYS A 103 6.92 21.19 -12.73
C CYS A 103 7.97 21.65 -11.73
N LEU A 104 7.56 22.42 -10.70
CA LEU A 104 8.48 22.86 -9.63
C LEU A 104 9.02 21.67 -8.82
N GLN A 105 8.21 20.65 -8.55
CA GLN A 105 8.65 19.46 -7.85
C GLN A 105 9.68 18.66 -8.67
N LEU A 106 9.46 18.53 -9.98
CA LEU A 106 10.37 17.83 -10.90
C LEU A 106 11.72 18.53 -11.07
N ALA A 107 11.79 19.84 -10.82
CA ALA A 107 13.05 20.59 -10.83
C ALA A 107 13.93 20.37 -9.58
N ARG A 108 13.46 19.62 -8.59
CA ARG A 108 14.20 19.36 -7.33
C ARG A 108 14.94 18.04 -7.40
N GLU A 109 16.18 18.05 -6.94
CA GLU A 109 16.95 16.82 -6.73
C GLU A 109 16.35 15.97 -5.59
N PRO A 110 16.01 14.69 -5.83
CA PRO A 110 15.52 13.80 -4.79
C PRO A 110 16.52 13.64 -3.65
N ARG A 111 16.05 13.83 -2.41
CA ARG A 111 16.86 13.54 -1.22
C ARG A 111 16.87 12.05 -0.92
N ARG A 112 17.84 11.62 -0.10
CA ARG A 112 17.87 10.26 0.44
C ARG A 112 16.57 9.96 1.20
N LEU A 113 16.00 8.77 0.95
CA LEU A 113 14.80 8.31 1.65
C LEU A 113 15.02 8.16 3.16
N PRO A 114 14.00 8.44 3.98
CA PRO A 114 14.06 8.19 5.42
C PRO A 114 14.12 6.70 5.73
N GLN A 115 14.51 6.35 6.96
CA GLN A 115 14.39 4.99 7.49
C GLN A 115 13.24 4.93 8.49
N MET A 116 12.27 4.04 8.23
CA MET A 116 11.16 3.77 9.13
C MET A 116 11.58 2.81 10.25
N ARG A 117 11.23 3.13 11.50
CA ARG A 117 11.43 2.27 12.68
C ARG A 117 10.09 2.07 13.38
N ILE A 118 9.70 0.82 13.57
CA ILE A 118 8.47 0.44 14.26
C ILE A 118 8.84 -0.08 15.66
N ASN A 119 8.01 0.20 16.66
CA ASN A 119 8.22 -0.30 18.01
C ASN A 119 8.17 -1.85 18.02
N PRO A 120 9.28 -2.55 18.34
CA PRO A 120 9.36 -4.01 18.24
C PRO A 120 8.52 -4.74 19.30
N SER A 121 8.08 -4.05 20.36
CA SER A 121 7.24 -4.66 21.40
C SER A 121 5.80 -4.89 20.94
N VAL A 122 5.35 -4.21 19.89
CA VAL A 122 3.99 -4.35 19.34
C VAL A 122 3.84 -5.69 18.62
N LYS A 123 2.89 -6.51 19.07
CA LYS A 123 2.61 -7.86 18.52
C LYS A 123 1.22 -8.02 17.89
N SER A 124 0.42 -6.96 17.91
CA SER A 124 -0.93 -6.88 17.35
C SER A 124 -1.02 -5.72 16.36
N ILE A 125 -1.92 -5.84 15.38
CA ILE A 125 -2.27 -4.74 14.47
C ILE A 125 -3.38 -3.83 15.04
N PHE A 126 -4.00 -4.26 16.14
CA PHE A 126 -5.02 -3.56 16.93
C PHE A 126 -4.51 -3.25 18.33
#